data_AF-A0A0M4G373-F1
#
_entry.id   AF-A0A0M4G373-F1
#
_cell.length_a   1.000
_cell.length_b   1.000
_cell.length_c   1.000
_cell.angle_alpha   90.00
_cell.angle_beta   90.00
_cell.angle_gamma   90.00
#
_symmetry.space_group_name_H-M   'P 1'
#
loop_
_entity.id
_entity.type
_entity.pdbx_description
1 polymer ?
#
loop_
_entity_poly.entity_id
_entity_poly.type
_entity_poly.pdbx_seq_one_letter_code
_entity_poly.pdbx_strand_id
1 'polypeptide(L)'
;MKRERNLIVEHHFNEWTELLKKHDNICFYCGVRMTKTPGIKQRTRDHMIPISKGGSDKIENIVPACRSCNSKKGKLTFDEFLEKIGKVKPIIKQYH
;
A
#
# COMPACT_ATOMS: atom_id res chain seq x y z
N MET A 1 -19.38 -27.20 -29.05
CA MET A 1 -19.65 -25.85 -28.51
C MET A 1 -18.45 -25.43 -27.66
N LYS A 2 -17.59 -24.57 -28.22
CA LYS A 2 -16.34 -24.13 -27.59
C LYS A 2 -16.69 -23.08 -26.54
N ARG A 3 -16.40 -23.33 -25.26
CA ARG A 3 -16.41 -22.28 -24.23
C ARG A 3 -15.12 -21.49 -24.36
N GLU A 4 -15.23 -20.28 -24.90
CA GLU A 4 -14.12 -19.35 -25.08
C GLU A 4 -13.51 -18.99 -23.72
N ARG A 5 -12.23 -19.35 -23.56
CA ARG A 5 -11.35 -18.81 -22.53
C ARG A 5 -10.89 -17.44 -23.00
N ASN A 6 -11.64 -16.39 -22.67
CA ASN A 6 -11.13 -15.02 -22.78
C ASN A 6 -10.14 -14.76 -21.65
N LEU A 7 -8.87 -15.01 -21.98
CA LEU A 7 -7.68 -14.56 -21.27
C LEU A 7 -7.62 -13.03 -21.38
N ILE A 8 -8.18 -12.34 -20.40
CA ILE A 8 -7.88 -10.94 -20.07
C ILE A 8 -7.26 -11.07 -18.67
N VAL A 9 -5.98 -10.87 -18.41
CA VAL A 9 -5.23 -9.61 -18.46
C VAL A 9 -3.73 -9.98 -18.37
N GLU A 10 -2.97 -9.76 -19.45
CA GLU A 10 -1.50 -9.80 -19.44
C GLU A 10 -0.92 -8.51 -18.81
N HIS A 11 -1.13 -8.24 -17.51
CA HIS A 11 -0.47 -7.11 -16.84
C HIS A 11 -0.10 -7.32 -15.36
N HIS A 12 -0.09 -8.56 -14.83
CA HIS A 12 0.19 -8.83 -13.41
C HIS A 12 1.68 -9.04 -13.04
N PHE A 13 2.65 -8.73 -13.91
CA PHE A 13 4.02 -9.16 -13.64
C PHE A 13 4.83 -8.27 -12.66
N ASN A 14 4.39 -7.04 -12.30
CA ASN A 14 5.10 -6.29 -11.25
C ASN A 14 4.38 -5.07 -10.63
N GLU A 15 3.07 -5.14 -10.37
CA GLU A 15 2.28 -4.02 -9.81
C GLU A 15 2.90 -3.38 -8.55
N TRP A 16 3.50 -4.20 -7.68
CA TRP A 16 4.20 -3.72 -6.49
C TRP A 16 5.45 -2.88 -6.82
N THR A 17 6.23 -3.29 -7.83
CA THR A 17 7.43 -2.56 -8.23
C THR A 17 7.04 -1.22 -8.86
N GLU A 18 5.99 -1.19 -9.68
CA GLU A 18 5.47 0.05 -10.27
C GLU A 18 4.88 0.98 -9.21
N LEU A 19 4.15 0.44 -8.22
CA LEU A 19 3.67 1.22 -7.08
C LEU A 19 4.83 1.86 -6.30
N LEU A 20 5.89 1.10 -6.03
CA LEU A 20 7.09 1.63 -5.35
C LEU A 20 7.79 2.73 -6.16
N LYS A 21 7.85 2.60 -7.49
CA LYS A 21 8.40 3.64 -8.38
C LYS A 21 7.53 4.89 -8.36
N LYS A 22 6.21 4.74 -8.50
CA LYS A 22 5.23 5.85 -8.46
C LYS A 22 5.32 6.64 -7.16
N HIS A 23 5.66 5.98 -6.06
CA HIS A 23 5.83 6.59 -4.74
C HIS A 23 7.28 6.94 -4.40
N ASP A 24 8.24 6.86 -5.33
CA ASP A 24 9.67 7.15 -5.10
C ASP A 24 10.31 6.39 -3.92
N ASN A 25 9.79 5.19 -3.61
CA ASN A 25 10.11 4.42 -2.39
C ASN A 25 9.91 5.24 -1.10
N ILE A 26 9.00 6.20 -1.09
CA ILE A 26 8.63 7.00 0.08
C ILE A 26 7.46 6.32 0.80
N CYS A 27 7.55 6.23 2.12
CA CYS A 27 6.48 5.72 2.96
C CYS A 27 5.25 6.62 2.82
N PHE A 28 4.11 6.02 2.48
CA PHE A 28 2.84 6.68 2.30
C PHE A 28 2.39 7.50 3.53
N TYR A 29 2.70 7.00 4.72
CA TYR A 29 2.25 7.59 5.99
C TYR A 29 3.18 8.68 6.53
N CYS A 30 4.48 8.42 6.59
CA CYS A 30 5.43 9.30 7.26
C CYS A 30 6.34 10.09 6.32
N GLY A 31 6.26 9.86 5.00
CA GLY A 31 7.10 10.59 4.04
C GLY A 31 8.58 10.20 4.05
N VAL A 32 8.99 9.20 4.84
CA VAL A 32 10.39 8.77 4.92
C VAL A 32 10.72 7.81 3.79
N ARG A 33 11.90 7.97 3.18
CA ARG A 33 12.43 7.03 2.18
C ARG A 33 12.70 5.66 2.80
N MET A 34 12.18 4.62 2.16
CA MET A 34 12.24 3.23 2.62
C MET A 34 13.42 2.48 2.02
N THR A 35 13.82 1.39 2.68
CA THR A 35 14.94 0.54 2.28
C THR A 35 14.48 -0.87 1.91
N LYS A 36 15.29 -1.59 1.13
CA LYS A 36 15.07 -3.03 0.88
C LYS A 36 15.54 -3.90 2.05
N THR A 37 16.49 -3.40 2.83
CA THR A 37 17.09 -4.10 3.97
C THR A 37 16.12 -4.18 5.16
N PRO A 38 16.18 -5.24 5.99
CA PRO A 38 15.41 -5.32 7.22
C PRO A 38 15.67 -4.15 8.18
N GLY A 39 14.64 -3.69 8.88
CA GLY A 39 14.72 -2.61 9.85
C GLY A 39 13.44 -1.75 9.89
N ILE A 40 13.44 -0.69 10.68
CA ILE A 40 12.26 0.19 10.84
C ILE A 40 11.83 0.90 9.55
N LYS A 41 12.77 1.14 8.63
CA LYS A 41 12.54 1.75 7.31
C LYS A 41 12.33 0.73 6.19
N GLN A 42 12.27 -0.57 6.49
CA GLN A 42 12.04 -1.61 5.50
C GLN A 42 10.73 -1.34 4.76
N ARG A 43 10.77 -1.37 3.42
CA ARG A 43 9.57 -1.25 2.58
C ARG A 43 8.64 -2.46 2.78
N THR A 44 7.36 -2.20 3.00
CA THR A 44 6.32 -3.22 3.20
C THR A 44 5.05 -2.84 2.44
N ARG A 45 4.22 -3.84 2.14
CA ARG A 45 2.86 -3.65 1.63
C ARG A 45 1.93 -3.48 2.82
N ASP A 46 1.13 -2.42 2.83
CA ASP A 46 0.08 -2.23 3.81
C ASP A 46 -1.27 -2.07 3.12
N HIS A 47 -2.31 -2.70 3.67
CA HIS A 47 -3.67 -2.62 3.17
C HIS A 47 -4.39 -1.42 3.79
N MET A 48 -4.86 -0.48 2.98
CA MET A 48 -5.60 0.70 3.46
C MET A 48 -6.82 0.28 4.28
N ILE A 49 -7.58 -0.68 3.77
CA ILE A 49 -8.59 -1.42 4.56
C ILE A 49 -8.00 -2.79 4.88
N PRO A 50 -7.76 -3.14 6.16
CA PRO A 50 -7.26 -4.45 6.54
C PRO A 50 -8.16 -5.58 6.02
N ILE A 51 -7.57 -6.71 5.63
CA ILE A 51 -8.32 -7.90 5.19
C ILE A 51 -9.33 -8.34 6.25
N SER A 52 -8.97 -8.26 7.54
CA SER A 52 -9.86 -8.59 8.66
C SER A 52 -11.08 -7.67 8.79
N LYS A 53 -11.10 -6.52 8.09
CA LYS A 53 -12.22 -5.57 8.01
C LYS A 53 -12.88 -5.56 6.63
N GLY A 54 -12.63 -6.58 5.80
CA GLY A 54 -13.25 -6.73 4.48
C GLY A 54 -12.48 -6.07 3.32
N GLY A 55 -11.25 -5.62 3.54
CA GLY A 55 -10.41 -5.09 2.46
C GLY A 55 -9.88 -6.17 1.51
N SER A 56 -9.67 -5.79 0.24
CA SER A 56 -9.14 -6.71 -0.79
C SER A 56 -7.60 -6.78 -0.78
N ASP A 57 -7.03 -7.89 -1.25
CA ASP A 57 -5.57 -8.03 -1.47
C ASP A 57 -5.10 -7.48 -2.84
N LYS A 58 -5.91 -6.64 -3.49
CA LYS A 58 -5.60 -6.03 -4.78
C LYS A 58 -4.76 -4.76 -4.62
N ILE A 59 -4.02 -4.39 -5.67
CA ILE A 59 -3.08 -3.25 -5.62
C ILE A 59 -3.77 -1.93 -5.29
N GLU A 60 -5.06 -1.76 -5.64
CA GLU A 60 -5.83 -0.55 -5.35
C GLU A 60 -6.08 -0.35 -3.85
N ASN A 61 -6.00 -1.41 -3.05
CA ASN A 61 -6.09 -1.35 -1.58
C ASN A 61 -4.70 -1.37 -0.92
N ILE A 62 -3.60 -1.39 -1.68
CA ILE A 62 -2.24 -1.51 -1.13
C ILE A 62 -1.50 -0.18 -1.28
N VAL A 63 -0.84 0.25 -0.21
CA VAL A 63 0.09 1.38 -0.20
C VAL A 63 1.48 0.97 0.25
N PRO A 64 2.54 1.66 -0.22
CA PRO A 64 3.89 1.42 0.24
C PRO A 64 4.10 2.05 1.63
N ALA A 65 4.39 1.23 2.63
CA ALA A 65 4.59 1.69 4.01
C ALA A 65 5.92 1.17 4.59
N CYS A 66 6.59 1.98 5.41
CA CYS A 66 7.73 1.48 6.17
C CYS A 66 7.24 0.53 7.28
N ARG A 67 8.08 -0.44 7.66
CA ARG A 67 7.75 -1.42 8.72
C ARG A 67 7.27 -0.75 10.00
N SER A 68 7.90 0.35 10.43
CA SER A 68 7.47 1.09 11.62
C SER A 68 6.04 1.62 11.53
N CYS A 69 5.67 2.27 10.42
CA CYS A 69 4.31 2.78 10.23
C CYS A 69 3.29 1.65 10.08
N ASN A 70 3.62 0.63 9.29
CA ASN A 70 2.75 -0.54 9.11
C ASN A 70 2.46 -1.23 10.46
N SER A 71 3.48 -1.46 11.29
CA SER A 71 3.28 -2.00 12.64
C SER A 71 2.48 -1.07 13.56
N LYS A 72 2.65 0.27 13.45
CA LYS A 72 1.89 1.24 14.26
C LYS A 72 0.42 1.33 13.85
N LYS A 73 0.12 1.15 12.57
CA LYS A 73 -1.23 1.07 12.01
C LYS A 73 -1.93 -0.21 12.44
N GLY A 74 -1.27 -1.36 12.28
CA GLY A 74 -1.83 -2.66 12.65
C GLY A 74 -3.16 -2.92 11.95
N LYS A 75 -4.23 -3.16 12.72
CA LYS A 75 -5.58 -3.46 12.22
C LYS A 75 -6.46 -2.22 12.01
N LEU A 76 -5.88 -1.02 12.09
CA LEU A 76 -6.61 0.20 11.80
C LEU A 76 -6.80 0.35 10.28
N THR A 77 -7.93 0.92 9.88
CA THR A 77 -8.10 1.43 8.52
C THR A 77 -7.19 2.63 8.31
N PHE A 78 -7.03 3.01 7.04
CA PHE A 78 -6.33 4.22 6.65
C PHE A 78 -6.81 5.44 7.44
N ASP A 79 -8.13 5.67 7.45
CA ASP A 79 -8.74 6.83 8.11
C ASP A 79 -8.53 6.80 9.64
N GLU A 80 -8.79 5.66 10.28
CA GLU A 80 -8.56 5.47 11.73
C GLU A 80 -7.08 5.73 12.09
N PHE A 81 -6.15 5.31 11.23
CA PHE A 81 -4.73 5.54 11.46
C PHE A 81 -4.33 7.00 11.27
N LEU A 82 -4.89 7.70 10.29
CA LEU A 82 -4.67 9.13 10.08
C LEU A 82 -5.17 9.97 11.25
N GLU A 83 -6.33 9.63 11.80
CA GLU A 83 -6.86 10.26 13.01
C GLU A 83 -5.91 10.06 14.19
N LYS A 84 -5.40 8.83 14.38
CA LYS A 84 -4.47 8.48 15.46
C LYS A 84 -3.13 9.22 15.39
N ILE A 85 -2.59 9.49 14.19
CA ILE A 85 -1.29 10.18 14.05
C ILE A 85 -1.41 11.70 13.96
N GLY A 86 -2.62 12.26 14.13
CA GLY A 86 -2.82 13.70 14.29
C GLY A 86 -2.73 14.51 12.98
N LYS A 87 -3.21 13.96 11.85
CA LYS A 87 -3.25 14.62 10.53
C LYS A 87 -1.93 15.26 10.10
N VAL A 88 -0.93 14.45 9.79
CA VAL A 88 0.07 14.84 8.79
C VAL A 88 -0.63 14.71 7.44
N LYS A 89 -0.79 15.81 6.68
CA LYS A 89 -1.30 15.75 5.30
C LYS A 89 -0.50 14.66 4.56
N PRO A 90 -1.12 13.60 4.02
CA PRO A 90 -0.39 12.63 3.22
C PRO A 90 0.36 13.39 2.12
N ILE A 91 1.67 13.14 1.99
CA ILE A 91 2.59 13.94 1.17
C ILE A 91 2.25 13.85 -0.34
N ILE A 92 1.26 13.04 -0.73
CA ILE A 92 0.96 12.80 -2.13
C ILE A 92 -0.49 13.20 -2.43
N LYS A 93 -0.61 14.19 -3.30
CA LYS A 93 -1.85 14.67 -3.92
C LYS A 93 -2.58 13.52 -4.61
N GLN A 94 -3.91 13.50 -4.39
CA GLN A 94 -4.91 12.78 -5.18
C GLN A 94 -4.85 11.25 -5.13
N TYR A 95 -5.63 10.70 -4.20
CA TYR A 95 -6.47 9.56 -4.53
C TYR A 95 -7.55 10.07 -5.50
N HIS A 96 -7.29 9.96 -6.81
CA HIS A 96 -8.29 10.07 -7.87
C HIS A 96 -8.20 8.80 -8.71
#